data_AF-R4WS27-F1
#
_entry.id   AF-R4WS27-F1
#
_cell.length_a   1.000
_cell.length_b   1.000
_cell.length_c   1.000
_cell.angle_alpha   90.00
_cell.angle_beta   90.00
_cell.angle_gamma   90.00
#
_symmetry.space_group_name_H-M   'P 1'
#
loop_
_entity.id
_entity.type
_entity.pdbx_description
1 polymer ?
#
loop_
_entity_poly.entity_id
_entity_poly.type
_entity_poly.pdbx_seq_one_letter_code
_entity_poly.pdbx_strand_id
1 'polypeptide(L)'
;MGDIEEETAALSLGELYTSEKYGDDGSGDGTEAKPFKTVLKAMKHHGKQPFPLIYVDSKEDGKKFEPISKTQLKKNQKVFVRDSHKSSEKSTAPEKPDLTAVLEEAKKIIIQEDSSLPQAKLVKISASSANRDIRVKIFGWVHRLRRQGKSLMFITLRDGTGFLQCVLSDILCQTYNALVLSTESSVALYGKIKKLPEGKMAPGGHEMQVDYWELINLAPPGGADSILNEE
;
A
#
# COMPACT_ATOMS: atom_id res chain seq x y z
N MET A 1 48.56 22.20 14.86
CA MET A 1 47.44 22.58 15.76
C MET A 1 46.09 22.04 15.28
N GLY A 2 46.02 21.37 14.11
CA GLY A 2 44.81 20.69 13.63
C GLY A 2 44.69 19.22 14.04
N ASP A 3 45.76 18.59 14.55
CA ASP A 3 45.74 17.16 14.90
C ASP A 3 45.11 16.86 16.28
N ILE A 4 44.93 17.87 17.14
CA ILE A 4 44.39 17.70 18.50
C ILE A 4 42.84 17.85 18.53
N GLU A 5 42.27 18.54 17.54
CA GLU A 5 40.81 18.74 17.44
C GLU A 5 40.07 17.49 16.90
N GLU A 6 40.73 16.65 16.08
CA GLU A 6 40.16 15.38 15.64
C GLU A 6 40.13 14.32 16.75
N GLU A 7 41.10 14.31 17.66
CA GLU A 7 41.13 13.40 18.81
C GLU A 7 40.07 13.74 19.88
N THR A 8 39.70 15.01 20.02
CA THR A 8 38.75 15.47 21.05
C THR A 8 37.28 15.27 20.64
N ALA A 9 36.96 15.21 19.35
CA ALA A 9 35.62 14.90 18.85
C ALA A 9 35.21 13.42 19.03
N ALA A 10 36.19 12.51 19.16
CA ALA A 10 35.96 11.08 19.40
C ALA A 10 35.44 10.76 20.81
N LEU A 11 35.58 11.70 21.76
CA LEU A 11 35.26 11.51 23.19
C LEU A 11 33.79 11.78 23.57
N SER A 12 32.90 12.05 22.61
CA SER A 12 31.46 12.23 22.88
C SER A 12 30.54 11.21 22.17
N LEU A 13 31.11 10.30 21.37
CA LEU A 13 30.39 9.20 20.75
C LEU A 13 30.60 7.93 21.60
N GLY A 14 29.62 7.58 22.43
CA GLY A 14 29.73 6.47 23.40
C GLY A 14 30.22 5.15 22.80
N GLU A 15 31.03 4.41 23.57
CA GLU A 15 31.66 3.15 23.14
C GLU A 15 30.63 2.02 22.96
N LEU A 16 30.82 1.17 21.95
CA LEU A 16 29.97 0.00 21.72
C LEU A 16 30.78 -1.29 21.86
N TYR A 17 30.26 -2.23 22.63
CA TYR A 17 30.90 -3.51 22.90
C TYR A 17 30.18 -4.64 22.15
N THR A 18 30.96 -5.48 21.48
CA THR A 18 30.49 -6.65 20.76
C THR A 18 31.29 -7.88 21.18
N SER A 19 30.62 -9.00 21.40
CA SER A 19 31.23 -10.27 21.78
C SER A 19 30.53 -11.42 21.07
N GLU A 20 31.26 -12.20 20.28
CA GLU A 20 30.71 -13.41 19.67
C GLU A 20 30.47 -14.50 20.73
N LYS A 21 31.23 -14.47 21.83
CA LYS A 21 31.18 -15.44 22.93
C LYS A 21 30.10 -15.13 23.97
N TYR A 22 29.95 -13.86 24.34
CA TYR A 22 29.12 -13.44 25.48
C TYR A 22 27.98 -12.48 25.10
N GLY A 23 27.92 -12.06 23.83
CA GLY A 23 26.93 -11.10 23.37
C GLY A 23 25.64 -11.72 22.85
N ASP A 24 24.58 -10.91 22.85
CA ASP A 24 23.27 -11.27 22.32
C ASP A 24 22.73 -10.15 21.41
N ASP A 25 22.33 -10.49 20.19
CA ASP A 25 21.77 -9.54 19.22
C ASP A 25 20.27 -9.26 19.41
N GLY A 26 19.60 -10.04 20.27
CA GLY A 26 18.20 -9.85 20.66
C GLY A 26 18.04 -8.97 21.90
N SER A 27 18.86 -9.20 22.93
CA SER A 27 18.72 -8.58 24.25
C SER A 27 19.88 -7.68 24.69
N GLY A 28 21.00 -7.67 23.95
CA GLY A 28 22.15 -6.80 24.23
C GLY A 28 21.84 -5.33 23.99
N ASP A 29 22.45 -4.46 24.78
CA ASP A 29 22.34 -2.99 24.68
C ASP A 29 23.63 -2.33 24.14
N GLY A 30 24.69 -3.13 23.95
CA GLY A 30 25.97 -2.66 23.43
C GLY A 30 26.90 -2.10 24.49
N THR A 31 26.58 -2.26 25.77
CA THR A 31 27.48 -1.95 26.89
C THR A 31 28.45 -3.11 27.14
N GLU A 32 29.53 -2.86 27.91
CA GLU A 32 30.46 -3.93 28.32
C GLU A 32 29.76 -5.06 29.10
N ALA A 33 28.70 -4.73 29.86
CA ALA A 33 27.94 -5.70 30.64
C ALA A 33 26.97 -6.55 29.79
N LYS A 34 26.45 -5.98 28.69
CA LYS A 34 25.52 -6.66 27.76
C LYS A 34 25.90 -6.35 26.30
N PRO A 35 27.04 -6.88 25.83
CA PRO A 35 27.52 -6.58 24.49
C PRO A 35 26.59 -7.16 23.43
N PHE A 36 26.57 -6.55 22.24
CA PHE A 36 25.92 -7.16 21.08
C PHE A 36 26.68 -8.41 20.64
N LYS A 37 26.01 -9.37 20.02
CA LYS A 37 26.69 -10.55 19.46
C LYS A 37 27.47 -10.20 18.20
N THR A 38 26.94 -9.29 17.38
CA THR A 38 27.55 -8.90 16.10
C THR A 38 27.79 -7.40 15.98
N VAL A 39 28.91 -7.06 15.33
CA VAL A 39 29.26 -5.67 14.98
C VAL A 39 28.19 -5.02 14.09
N LEU A 40 27.54 -5.79 13.22
CA LEU A 40 26.45 -5.29 12.36
C LEU A 40 25.24 -4.85 13.17
N LYS A 41 24.89 -5.57 14.25
CA LYS A 41 23.80 -5.17 15.14
C LYS A 41 24.15 -3.89 15.89
N ALA A 42 25.37 -3.77 16.39
CA ALA A 42 25.87 -2.55 17.03
C ALA A 42 25.81 -1.33 16.08
N MET A 43 26.24 -1.51 14.82
CA MET A 43 26.13 -0.46 13.78
C MET A 43 24.68 -0.09 13.46
N LYS A 44 23.77 -1.09 13.38
CA LYS A 44 22.33 -0.86 13.17
C LYS A 44 21.65 -0.15 14.35
N HIS A 45 22.05 -0.46 15.57
CA HIS A 45 21.55 0.21 16.77
C HIS A 45 21.96 1.68 16.82
N HIS A 46 23.19 2.01 16.42
CA HIS A 46 23.66 3.39 16.39
C HIS A 46 23.07 4.20 15.21
N GLY A 47 22.88 3.57 14.05
CA GLY A 47 22.07 4.10 12.93
C GLY A 47 22.61 5.35 12.21
N LYS A 48 23.66 6.02 12.72
CA LYS A 48 24.27 7.22 12.12
C LYS A 48 25.77 7.03 11.90
N GLN A 49 26.33 7.66 10.88
CA GLN A 49 27.78 7.75 10.68
C GLN A 49 28.23 9.15 11.15
N PRO A 50 29.41 9.30 11.79
CA PRO A 50 30.45 8.30 12.04
C PRO A 50 30.08 7.33 13.17
N PHE A 51 30.47 6.06 13.04
CA PHE A 51 30.26 5.08 14.10
C PHE A 51 31.20 5.34 15.28
N PRO A 52 30.76 5.11 16.53
CA PRO A 52 31.62 5.18 17.70
C PRO A 52 32.71 4.09 17.66
N LEU A 53 33.66 4.17 18.60
CA LEU A 53 34.63 3.10 18.83
C LEU A 53 33.89 1.81 19.20
N ILE A 54 34.03 0.79 18.35
CA ILE A 54 33.46 -0.54 18.57
C ILE A 54 34.57 -1.46 19.07
N TYR A 55 34.33 -2.09 20.21
CA TYR A 55 35.19 -3.13 20.78
C TYR A 55 34.67 -4.53 20.40
N VAL A 56 35.60 -5.42 20.07
CA VAL A 56 35.37 -6.83 19.72
C VAL A 56 36.13 -7.75 20.67
N ASP A 57 35.82 -9.04 20.70
CA ASP A 57 36.56 -10.02 21.51
C ASP A 57 38.06 -10.00 21.16
N SER A 58 38.92 -9.84 22.16
CA SER A 58 40.37 -9.86 21.95
C SER A 58 40.89 -11.27 21.71
N LYS A 59 41.97 -11.36 20.93
CA LYS A 59 42.69 -12.61 20.63
C LYS A 59 43.88 -12.86 21.56
N GLU A 60 44.20 -11.92 22.44
CA GLU A 60 45.28 -12.05 23.43
C GLU A 60 44.73 -12.61 24.76
N ASP A 61 45.42 -13.62 25.31
CA ASP A 61 45.08 -14.16 26.63
C ASP A 61 45.32 -13.08 27.72
N GLY A 62 44.21 -12.54 28.25
CA GLY A 62 44.22 -11.56 29.34
C GLY A 62 43.47 -10.25 29.03
N LYS A 63 43.16 -9.97 27.76
CA LYS A 63 42.28 -8.85 27.37
C LYS A 63 40.92 -9.41 26.97
N LYS A 64 39.83 -8.84 27.51
CA LYS A 64 38.47 -9.27 27.15
C LYS A 64 38.02 -8.66 25.83
N PHE A 65 38.37 -7.40 25.60
CA PHE A 65 37.94 -6.63 24.45
C PHE A 65 39.11 -5.86 23.82
N GLU A 66 39.11 -5.75 22.49
CA GLU A 66 40.05 -4.93 21.72
C GLU A 66 39.30 -4.07 20.70
N PRO A 67 39.81 -2.88 20.33
CA PRO A 67 39.18 -2.06 19.31
C PRO A 67 39.15 -2.79 17.97
N ILE A 68 38.01 -2.71 17.27
CA ILE A 68 37.83 -3.34 15.98
C ILE A 68 38.89 -2.87 14.97
N SER A 69 39.50 -3.81 14.26
CA SER A 69 40.49 -3.47 13.24
C SER A 69 39.88 -2.64 12.10
N LYS A 70 40.66 -1.71 11.53
CA LYS A 70 40.23 -0.86 10.38
C LYS A 70 39.70 -1.70 9.20
N THR A 71 40.25 -2.89 8.97
CA THR A 71 39.81 -3.82 7.92
C THR A 71 38.45 -4.44 8.22
N GLN A 72 38.21 -4.85 9.46
CA GLN A 72 36.94 -5.45 9.90
C GLN A 72 35.82 -4.41 9.97
N LEU A 73 36.14 -3.18 10.38
CA LEU A 73 35.22 -2.04 10.33
C LEU A 73 34.74 -1.77 8.89
N LYS A 74 35.67 -1.64 7.94
CA LYS A 74 35.33 -1.41 6.52
C LYS A 74 34.49 -2.53 5.91
N LYS A 75 34.75 -3.80 6.27
CA LYS A 75 33.93 -4.95 5.82
C LYS A 75 32.49 -4.85 6.34
N ASN A 76 32.31 -4.59 7.63
CA ASN A 76 30.98 -4.46 8.23
C ASN A 76 30.25 -3.20 7.75
N GLN A 77 30.94 -2.09 7.51
CA GLN A 77 30.36 -0.90 6.87
C GLN A 77 29.83 -1.20 5.46
N LYS A 78 30.56 -1.96 4.65
CA LYS A 78 30.12 -2.37 3.30
C LYS A 78 28.86 -3.24 3.36
N VAL A 79 28.79 -4.16 4.33
CA VAL A 79 27.61 -5.00 4.57
C VAL A 79 26.44 -4.16 5.10
N PHE A 80 26.69 -3.22 6.01
CA PHE A 80 25.69 -2.30 6.53
C PHE A 80 25.08 -1.44 5.42
N VAL A 81 25.89 -0.84 4.54
CA VAL A 81 25.39 -0.06 3.39
C VAL A 81 24.56 -0.94 2.45
N ARG A 82 25.03 -2.15 2.14
CA ARG A 82 24.29 -3.12 1.33
C ARG A 82 22.95 -3.51 1.97
N ASP A 83 22.94 -3.77 3.27
CA ASP A 83 21.74 -4.10 4.03
C ASP A 83 20.78 -2.91 4.14
N SER A 84 21.29 -1.68 4.29
CA SER A 84 20.48 -0.46 4.29
C SER A 84 19.82 -0.23 2.93
N HIS A 85 20.50 -0.54 1.83
CA HIS A 85 19.90 -0.51 0.49
C HIS A 85 18.88 -1.65 0.28
N LYS A 86 19.16 -2.86 0.78
CA LYS A 86 18.24 -4.00 0.67
C LYS A 86 17.04 -3.90 1.61
N SER A 87 17.21 -3.24 2.76
CA SER A 87 16.12 -2.83 3.63
C SER A 87 15.37 -1.66 3.03
N SER A 88 16.01 -0.73 2.31
CA SER A 88 15.29 0.29 1.55
C SER A 88 14.41 -0.33 0.45
N GLU A 89 14.81 -1.42 -0.20
CA GLU A 89 13.93 -2.15 -1.13
C GLU A 89 12.78 -2.91 -0.43
N LYS A 90 12.95 -3.31 0.85
CA LYS A 90 11.87 -3.88 1.69
C LYS A 90 11.06 -2.81 2.45
N SER A 91 11.55 -1.58 2.53
CA SER A 91 10.92 -0.41 3.16
C SER A 91 10.61 0.70 2.15
N THR A 92 10.58 0.37 0.87
CA THR A 92 9.84 1.06 -0.19
C THR A 92 8.63 0.21 -0.59
N ALA A 93 7.98 -0.44 0.39
CA ALA A 93 6.54 -0.36 0.34
C ALA A 93 6.23 1.13 0.51
N PRO A 94 5.56 1.80 -0.45
CA PRO A 94 5.11 3.16 -0.22
C PRO A 94 4.40 3.16 1.13
N GLU A 95 4.65 4.17 1.98
CA GLU A 95 3.80 4.41 3.14
C GLU A 95 2.37 4.22 2.65
N LYS A 96 1.71 3.14 3.11
CA LYS A 96 0.32 2.93 2.75
C LYS A 96 -0.35 4.22 3.19
N PRO A 97 -0.97 4.98 2.27
CA PRO A 97 -1.66 6.20 2.67
C PRO A 97 -2.56 5.78 3.82
N ASP A 98 -2.47 6.51 4.94
CA ASP A 98 -3.22 6.18 6.14
C ASP A 98 -4.67 5.92 5.75
N LEU A 99 -5.08 4.65 5.79
CA LEU A 99 -6.37 4.22 5.27
C LEU A 99 -7.48 4.96 6.00
N THR A 100 -7.24 5.31 7.27
CA THR A 100 -8.18 6.11 8.05
C THR A 100 -8.30 7.52 7.50
N ALA A 101 -7.20 8.22 7.21
CA ALA A 101 -7.22 9.55 6.60
C ALA A 101 -7.92 9.55 5.22
N VAL A 102 -7.64 8.55 4.38
CA VAL A 102 -8.28 8.41 3.07
C VAL A 102 -9.79 8.21 3.20
N LEU A 103 -10.24 7.40 4.17
CA LEU A 103 -11.66 7.17 4.43
C LEU A 103 -12.34 8.43 4.99
N GLU A 104 -11.66 9.21 5.84
CA GLU A 104 -12.18 10.47 6.37
C GLU A 104 -12.32 11.54 5.28
N GLU A 105 -11.37 11.63 4.35
CA GLU A 105 -11.49 12.49 3.16
C GLU A 105 -12.66 12.06 2.27
N ALA A 106 -12.81 10.75 2.06
CA ALA A 106 -13.88 10.18 1.24
C ALA A 106 -15.29 10.39 1.83
N LYS A 107 -15.43 10.52 3.15
CA LYS A 107 -16.70 10.87 3.81
C LYS A 107 -17.18 12.28 3.48
N LYS A 108 -16.26 13.20 3.14
CA LYS A 108 -16.59 14.57 2.75
C LYS A 108 -17.13 14.66 1.32
N ILE A 109 -16.88 13.63 0.51
CA ILE A 109 -17.31 13.57 -0.88
C ILE A 109 -18.72 13.02 -0.93
N ILE A 110 -19.69 13.92 -1.14
CA ILE A 110 -21.10 13.58 -1.32
C ILE A 110 -21.44 13.75 -2.80
N ILE A 111 -21.93 12.67 -3.42
CA ILE A 111 -22.46 12.70 -4.79
C ILE A 111 -23.97 12.92 -4.74
N GLN A 112 -24.49 13.69 -5.70
CA GLN A 112 -25.91 13.97 -5.85
C GLN A 112 -26.32 13.75 -7.31
N GLU A 113 -27.58 13.39 -7.52
CA GLU A 113 -28.12 13.29 -8.86
C GLU A 113 -28.22 14.68 -9.50
N ASP A 114 -27.67 14.82 -10.70
CA ASP A 114 -27.76 16.07 -11.46
C ASP A 114 -29.17 16.26 -12.03
N SER A 115 -29.87 17.29 -11.54
CA SER A 115 -31.24 17.63 -11.95
C SER A 115 -31.33 18.18 -13.39
N SER A 116 -30.21 18.53 -14.02
CA SER A 116 -30.16 18.96 -15.42
C SER A 116 -30.19 17.79 -16.41
N LEU A 117 -29.88 16.58 -15.95
CA LEU A 117 -29.90 15.38 -16.78
C LEU A 117 -31.33 14.86 -16.95
N PRO A 118 -31.63 14.16 -18.07
CA PRO A 118 -32.95 13.56 -18.27
C PRO A 118 -33.27 12.55 -17.16
N GLN A 119 -34.55 12.42 -16.82
CA GLN A 119 -35.00 11.46 -15.81
C GLN A 119 -34.57 10.04 -16.21
N ALA A 120 -33.93 9.33 -15.28
CA ALA A 120 -33.43 7.98 -15.53
C ALA A 120 -34.59 6.98 -15.66
N LYS A 121 -34.66 6.27 -16.78
CA LYS A 121 -35.65 5.22 -17.02
C LYS A 121 -35.24 3.92 -16.31
N LEU A 122 -36.10 3.38 -15.44
CA LEU A 122 -35.85 2.09 -14.80
C LEU A 122 -35.93 0.95 -15.83
N VAL A 123 -34.86 0.18 -15.96
CA VAL A 123 -34.79 -0.96 -16.89
C VAL A 123 -34.06 -2.16 -16.25
N LYS A 124 -34.29 -3.35 -16.81
CA LYS A 124 -33.50 -4.56 -16.53
C LYS A 124 -32.30 -4.64 -17.46
N ILE A 125 -31.28 -5.41 -17.07
CA ILE A 125 -30.09 -5.60 -17.91
C ILE A 125 -30.46 -6.23 -19.27
N SER A 126 -31.41 -7.16 -19.32
CA SER A 126 -31.87 -7.74 -20.60
C SER A 126 -32.42 -6.71 -21.60
N ALA A 127 -32.91 -5.55 -21.13
CA ALA A 127 -33.44 -4.49 -21.98
C ALA A 127 -32.41 -3.41 -22.34
N SER A 128 -31.16 -3.53 -21.90
CA SER A 128 -30.13 -2.51 -22.06
C SER A 128 -29.82 -2.19 -23.53
N SER A 129 -29.76 -3.20 -24.40
CA SER A 129 -29.51 -3.05 -25.84
C SER A 129 -30.57 -2.18 -26.55
N ALA A 130 -31.82 -2.25 -26.09
CA ALA A 130 -32.93 -1.46 -26.64
C ALA A 130 -32.97 -0.03 -26.08
N ASN A 131 -32.25 0.26 -25.00
CA ASN A 131 -32.21 1.56 -24.34
C ASN A 131 -30.82 2.21 -24.44
N ARG A 132 -30.11 1.97 -25.55
CA ARG A 132 -28.85 2.66 -25.87
C ARG A 132 -29.10 4.16 -26.06
N ASP A 133 -28.10 4.93 -25.68
CA ASP A 133 -28.07 6.38 -25.73
C ASP A 133 -29.12 7.10 -24.85
N ILE A 134 -29.77 6.35 -23.96
CA ILE A 134 -30.75 6.84 -22.99
C ILE A 134 -30.16 6.76 -21.57
N ARG A 135 -30.51 7.71 -20.71
CA ARG A 135 -30.19 7.66 -19.29
C ARG A 135 -31.13 6.67 -18.58
N VAL A 136 -30.56 5.66 -17.95
CA VAL A 136 -31.29 4.57 -17.31
C VAL A 136 -30.89 4.41 -15.86
N LYS A 137 -31.77 3.79 -15.09
CA LYS A 137 -31.52 3.32 -13.73
C LYS A 137 -31.58 1.80 -13.72
N ILE A 138 -30.55 1.14 -13.18
CA ILE A 138 -30.48 -0.32 -13.09
C ILE A 138 -30.11 -0.71 -11.66
N PHE A 139 -30.88 -1.63 -11.10
CA PHE A 139 -30.57 -2.31 -9.84
C PHE A 139 -29.86 -3.62 -10.11
N GLY A 140 -28.87 -3.95 -9.28
CA GLY A 140 -28.21 -5.25 -9.37
C GLY A 140 -27.18 -5.47 -8.29
N TRP A 141 -26.45 -6.57 -8.44
CA TRP A 141 -25.35 -6.98 -7.59
C TRP A 141 -24.03 -6.79 -8.33
N VAL A 142 -23.02 -6.31 -7.61
CA VAL A 142 -21.65 -6.20 -8.11
C VAL A 142 -21.09 -7.61 -8.31
N HIS A 143 -21.02 -8.09 -9.54
CA HIS A 143 -20.48 -9.41 -9.85
C HIS A 143 -18.94 -9.41 -9.92
N ARG A 144 -18.36 -8.40 -10.58
CA ARG A 144 -16.91 -8.18 -10.62
C ARG A 144 -16.64 -6.70 -10.37
N LEU A 145 -15.59 -6.42 -9.62
CA LEU A 145 -15.19 -5.07 -9.25
C LEU A 145 -13.70 -4.89 -9.51
N ARG A 146 -13.36 -4.02 -10.47
CA ARG A 146 -11.97 -3.69 -10.80
C ARG A 146 -11.74 -2.19 -10.60
N ARG A 147 -10.70 -1.83 -9.85
CA ARG A 147 -10.28 -0.44 -9.65
C ARG A 147 -8.99 -0.18 -10.41
N GLN A 148 -8.94 0.93 -11.15
CA GLN A 148 -7.76 1.37 -11.88
C GLN A 148 -7.37 2.76 -11.40
N GLY A 149 -6.35 2.82 -10.53
CA GLY A 149 -5.99 4.05 -9.83
C GLY A 149 -7.11 4.55 -8.92
N LYS A 150 -7.19 5.87 -8.74
CA LYS A 150 -8.20 6.54 -7.88
C LYS A 150 -9.41 7.07 -8.64
N SER A 151 -9.33 7.15 -9.97
CA SER A 151 -10.30 7.85 -10.81
C SER A 151 -11.11 6.92 -11.70
N LEU A 152 -10.85 5.62 -11.74
CA LEU A 152 -11.59 4.69 -12.59
C LEU A 152 -11.97 3.42 -11.84
N MET A 153 -13.25 3.06 -11.93
CA MET A 153 -13.80 1.84 -11.36
C MET A 153 -14.72 1.18 -12.38
N PHE A 154 -14.49 -0.11 -12.61
CA PHE A 154 -15.27 -0.94 -13.52
C PHE A 154 -16.07 -1.93 -12.70
N ILE A 155 -17.38 -1.89 -12.87
CA ILE A 155 -18.33 -2.81 -12.25
C ILE A 155 -18.94 -3.68 -13.33
N THR A 156 -18.81 -4.99 -13.21
CA THR A 156 -19.71 -5.90 -13.91
C THR A 156 -20.94 -6.10 -13.04
N LEU A 157 -22.07 -5.51 -13.43
CA LEU A 157 -23.34 -5.61 -12.72
C LEU A 157 -24.10 -6.85 -13.21
N ARG A 158 -24.77 -7.56 -12.29
CA ARG A 158 -25.73 -8.61 -12.63
C ARG A 158 -27.07 -8.39 -11.94
N ASP A 159 -28.17 -8.80 -12.58
CA ASP A 159 -29.53 -8.69 -12.02
C ASP A 159 -30.36 -9.97 -12.21
N GLY A 160 -29.71 -11.07 -12.62
CA GLY A 160 -30.35 -12.34 -13.01
C GLY A 160 -30.79 -12.41 -14.48
N THR A 161 -30.91 -11.27 -15.16
CA THR A 161 -31.29 -11.20 -16.58
C THR A 161 -30.11 -11.04 -17.54
N GLY A 162 -28.92 -10.77 -17.00
CA GLY A 162 -27.68 -10.67 -17.76
C GLY A 162 -26.57 -10.01 -16.96
N PHE A 163 -25.51 -9.62 -17.69
CA PHE A 163 -24.38 -8.84 -17.18
C PHE A 163 -24.26 -7.54 -17.96
N LEU A 164 -23.90 -6.46 -17.26
CA LEU A 164 -23.65 -5.15 -17.85
C LEU A 164 -22.36 -4.57 -17.29
N GLN A 165 -21.47 -4.11 -18.16
CA GLN A 165 -20.30 -3.34 -17.74
C GLN A 165 -20.71 -1.90 -17.44
N CYS A 166 -20.38 -1.42 -16.24
CA CYS A 166 -20.61 -0.07 -15.78
C CYS A 166 -19.27 0.59 -15.45
N VAL A 167 -19.06 1.79 -15.97
CA VAL A 167 -17.83 2.56 -15.79
C VAL A 167 -18.14 3.76 -14.91
N LEU A 168 -17.44 3.87 -13.79
CA LEU A 168 -17.49 5.01 -12.89
C LEU A 168 -16.17 5.76 -13.00
N SER A 169 -16.23 7.10 -13.03
CA SER A 169 -15.07 7.95 -13.12
C SER A 169 -15.01 9.01 -12.01
N ASP A 170 -13.79 9.47 -11.75
CA ASP A 170 -13.47 10.62 -10.91
C ASP A 170 -14.13 10.57 -9.53
N ILE A 171 -15.01 11.53 -9.23
CA ILE A 171 -15.65 11.70 -7.94
C ILE A 171 -16.52 10.48 -7.55
N LEU A 172 -17.08 9.77 -8.53
CA LEU A 172 -17.93 8.61 -8.29
C LEU A 172 -17.16 7.44 -7.67
N CYS A 173 -15.83 7.40 -7.86
CA CYS A 173 -14.91 6.39 -7.37
C CYS A 173 -14.25 6.77 -6.03
N GLN A 174 -14.44 8.01 -5.58
CA GLN A 174 -13.73 8.59 -4.43
C GLN A 174 -14.60 8.72 -3.19
N THR A 175 -15.91 8.46 -3.30
CA THR A 175 -16.82 8.46 -2.15
C THR A 175 -16.46 7.35 -1.17
N TYR A 176 -16.82 7.54 0.11
CA TYR A 176 -16.66 6.50 1.13
C TYR A 176 -17.24 5.14 0.66
N ASN A 177 -18.45 5.17 0.10
CA ASN A 177 -19.12 3.98 -0.43
C ASN A 177 -18.33 3.32 -1.55
N ALA A 178 -17.70 4.08 -2.45
CA ALA A 178 -16.87 3.53 -3.52
C ALA A 178 -15.62 2.82 -2.98
N LEU A 179 -15.01 3.37 -1.93
CA LEU A 179 -13.80 2.80 -1.32
C LEU A 179 -14.08 1.50 -0.56
N VAL A 180 -15.23 1.41 0.11
CA VAL A 180 -15.61 0.21 0.88
C VAL A 180 -16.37 -0.82 0.05
N LEU A 181 -16.77 -0.49 -1.19
CA LEU A 181 -17.56 -1.38 -2.05
C LEU A 181 -16.87 -2.74 -2.27
N SER A 182 -17.62 -3.81 -2.07
CA SER A 182 -17.20 -5.20 -2.24
C SER A 182 -18.04 -5.91 -3.30
N THR A 183 -17.56 -7.04 -3.85
CA THR A 183 -18.42 -7.91 -4.66
C THR A 183 -19.64 -8.37 -3.87
N GLU A 184 -20.71 -8.71 -4.58
CA GLU A 184 -22.01 -9.09 -4.03
C GLU A 184 -22.79 -7.97 -3.32
N SER A 185 -22.23 -6.76 -3.23
CA SER A 185 -22.97 -5.58 -2.77
C SER A 185 -24.11 -5.25 -3.73
N SER A 186 -25.26 -4.84 -3.20
CA SER A 186 -26.39 -4.39 -4.00
C SER A 186 -26.34 -2.89 -4.23
N VAL A 187 -26.50 -2.48 -5.48
CA VAL A 187 -26.33 -1.07 -5.91
C VAL A 187 -27.45 -0.65 -6.86
N ALA A 188 -27.74 0.64 -6.88
CA ALA A 188 -28.49 1.30 -7.94
C ALA A 188 -27.52 2.17 -8.75
N LEU A 189 -27.40 1.90 -10.05
CA LEU A 189 -26.54 2.68 -10.95
C LEU A 189 -27.41 3.48 -11.92
N TYR A 190 -27.04 4.74 -12.12
CA TYR A 190 -27.69 5.69 -13.03
C TYR A 190 -26.66 6.12 -14.06
N GLY A 191 -27.03 6.05 -15.33
CA GLY A 191 -26.06 6.31 -16.39
C GLY A 191 -26.63 6.21 -17.77
N LYS A 192 -25.81 6.61 -18.74
CA LYS A 192 -26.13 6.48 -20.17
C LYS A 192 -25.49 5.21 -20.73
N ILE A 193 -26.31 4.37 -21.35
CA ILE A 193 -25.81 3.19 -22.07
C ILE A 193 -25.19 3.66 -23.39
N LYS A 194 -23.93 3.31 -23.66
CA LYS A 194 -23.22 3.59 -24.90
C LYS A 194 -22.74 2.30 -25.55
N LYS A 195 -22.72 2.26 -26.88
CA LYS A 195 -22.03 1.20 -27.62
C LYS A 195 -20.53 1.27 -27.34
N LEU A 196 -19.88 0.11 -27.35
CA LEU A 196 -18.43 0.06 -27.21
C LEU A 196 -17.75 0.65 -28.46
N PRO A 197 -16.58 1.28 -28.29
CA PRO A 197 -15.69 1.61 -29.40
C PRO A 197 -15.23 0.34 -30.15
N GLU A 198 -14.87 0.49 -31.42
CA GLU A 198 -14.31 -0.60 -32.21
C GLU A 198 -13.07 -1.19 -31.52
N GLY A 199 -13.01 -2.53 -31.45
CA GLY A 199 -11.89 -3.27 -30.83
C GLY A 199 -12.01 -3.56 -29.34
N LYS A 200 -13.04 -3.05 -28.63
CA LYS A 200 -13.30 -3.40 -27.22
C LYS A 200 -14.45 -4.40 -27.09
N MET A 201 -14.36 -5.29 -26.09
CA MET A 201 -15.40 -6.26 -25.77
C MET A 201 -15.96 -6.03 -24.37
N ALA A 202 -17.27 -6.04 -24.24
CA ALA A 202 -17.99 -6.11 -22.97
C ALA A 202 -19.30 -6.89 -23.19
N PRO A 203 -19.89 -7.48 -22.13
CA PRO A 203 -21.14 -8.22 -22.23
C PRO A 203 -22.24 -7.38 -22.92
N GLY A 204 -22.88 -7.95 -23.95
CA GLY A 204 -23.91 -7.25 -24.73
C GLY A 204 -23.41 -6.22 -25.75
N GLY A 205 -22.10 -6.01 -25.90
CA GLY A 205 -21.51 -5.08 -26.87
C GLY A 205 -21.77 -3.60 -26.57
N HIS A 206 -22.07 -3.29 -25.32
CA HIS A 206 -22.30 -1.93 -24.83
C HIS A 206 -21.92 -1.85 -23.35
N GLU A 207 -21.71 -0.64 -22.87
CA GLU A 207 -21.40 -0.34 -21.48
C GLU A 207 -22.25 0.82 -20.99
N MET A 208 -22.37 0.95 -19.67
CA MET A 208 -23.03 2.09 -19.05
C MET A 208 -21.98 3.05 -18.50
N GLN A 209 -22.01 4.30 -18.96
CA GLN A 209 -21.26 5.39 -18.38
C GLN A 209 -22.09 5.95 -17.23
N VAL A 210 -21.64 5.71 -16.00
CA VAL A 210 -22.39 6.06 -14.77
C VAL A 210 -22.20 7.54 -14.47
N ASP A 211 -23.30 8.23 -14.19
CA ASP A 211 -23.31 9.62 -13.75
C ASP A 211 -23.66 9.77 -12.26
N TYR A 212 -24.39 8.82 -11.69
CA TYR A 212 -24.75 8.79 -10.28
C TYR A 212 -24.98 7.35 -9.82
N TRP A 213 -24.76 7.06 -8.53
CA TRP A 213 -25.03 5.73 -7.99
C TRP A 213 -25.28 5.73 -6.48
N GLU A 214 -25.94 4.67 -6.03
CA GLU A 214 -26.30 4.45 -4.63
C GLU A 214 -25.91 3.04 -4.20
N LEU A 215 -25.27 2.95 -3.03
CA LEU A 215 -25.08 1.68 -2.34
C LEU A 215 -26.35 1.36 -1.54
N ILE A 216 -27.01 0.25 -1.87
CA ILE A 216 -28.24 -0.19 -1.17
C ILE A 216 -27.86 -1.03 0.04
N ASN A 217 -27.03 -2.04 -0.18
CA ASN A 217 -26.52 -2.89 0.90
C ASN A 217 -25.07 -3.29 0.62
N LEU A 218 -24.22 -3.11 1.63
CA LEU A 218 -22.82 -3.52 1.58
C LEU A 218 -22.72 -5.01 1.89
N ALA A 219 -22.05 -5.76 1.02
CA ALA A 219 -21.74 -7.16 1.29
C ALA A 219 -20.46 -7.28 2.14
N PRO A 220 -20.34 -8.33 2.98
CA PRO A 220 -19.12 -8.61 3.71
C PRO A 220 -17.89 -8.75 2.79
N PRO A 221 -16.71 -8.29 3.20
CA PRO A 221 -15.46 -8.58 2.48
C PRO A 221 -15.22 -10.10 2.49
N GLY A 222 -15.10 -10.72 1.32
CA GLY A 222 -14.91 -12.18 1.22
C GLY A 222 -15.79 -12.90 0.19
N GLY A 223 -16.50 -12.17 -0.69
CA GLY A 223 -16.93 -12.74 -1.97
C GLY A 223 -15.72 -13.20 -2.81
N ALA A 224 -15.96 -13.70 -4.03
CA ALA A 224 -14.93 -14.18 -4.95
C ALA A 224 -13.91 -13.10 -5.43
N ASP A 225 -13.81 -11.96 -4.73
CA ASP A 225 -12.87 -10.86 -4.89
C ASP A 225 -11.39 -11.29 -4.87
N SER A 226 -11.04 -12.36 -4.15
CA SER A 226 -9.68 -12.91 -4.10
C SER A 226 -9.36 -13.89 -5.21
N ILE A 227 -10.36 -14.43 -5.92
CA ILE A 227 -10.19 -15.48 -6.93
C ILE A 227 -10.40 -14.91 -8.35
N LEU A 228 -11.30 -13.94 -8.53
CA LEU A 228 -11.70 -13.44 -9.85
C LEU A 228 -10.89 -12.23 -10.36
N ASN A 229 -9.98 -11.69 -9.55
CA ASN A 229 -9.16 -10.53 -9.91
C ASN A 229 -7.74 -10.89 -10.39
N GLU A 230 -7.42 -12.18 -10.51
CA GLU A 230 -6.10 -12.67 -10.98
C GLU A 230 -6.01 -13.00 -12.48
N GLU A 231 -7.03 -12.70 -13.28
CA GLU A 231 -6.97 -12.78 -14.76
C GLU A 231 -7.22 -11.44 -15.46
#